data_AF-A0A960JNU6-F1
#
_entry.id   AF-A0A960JNU6-F1
#
_cell.length_a   1.000
_cell.length_b   1.000
_cell.length_c   1.000
_cell.angle_alpha   90.00
_cell.angle_beta   90.00
_cell.angle_gamma   90.00
#
_symmetry.space_group_name_H-M   'P 1'
#
loop_
_entity.id
_entity.type
_entity.pdbx_description
1 polymer ?
#
loop_
_entity_poly.entity_id
_entity_poly.type
_entity_poly.pdbx_seq_one_letter_code
_entity_poly.pdbx_strand_id
1 'polypeptide(L)'
;VSPFEILAITFTNKAADEMRHRVGTLVGPVAQKMWVSTFHSACVRILRRDGHRLGYPSSFTIYDQSDATRLVGYVLRDLNIDTKRLPARSVQGQISLAKNELRTPEQLADEAGHIIERKVADVYAEYQARLRAAGAMDFDDLL
;
A
#
# COMPACT_ATOMS: atom_id res chain seq x y z
N VAL A 1 -25.46 6.03 -19.74
CA VAL A 1 -24.59 5.60 -18.63
C VAL A 1 -24.62 6.68 -17.57
N SER A 2 -24.90 6.32 -16.33
CA SER A 2 -24.87 7.25 -15.20
C SER A 2 -23.42 7.66 -14.90
N PRO A 3 -23.10 8.93 -14.63
CA PRO A 3 -21.75 9.37 -14.25
C PRO A 3 -21.16 8.63 -13.03
N PHE A 4 -22.01 8.05 -12.17
CA PHE A 4 -21.60 7.22 -11.04
C PHE A 4 -21.11 5.82 -11.44
N GLU A 5 -21.39 5.38 -12.67
CA GLU A 5 -20.97 4.09 -13.24
C GLU A 5 -19.62 4.21 -13.98
N ILE A 6 -18.98 5.38 -13.97
CA ILE A 6 -17.73 5.64 -14.67
C ILE A 6 -16.60 5.88 -13.67
N LEU A 7 -15.57 5.02 -13.74
CA LEU A 7 -14.31 5.13 -13.03
C LEU A 7 -13.18 5.43 -14.03
N ALA A 8 -12.50 6.56 -13.83
CA ALA A 8 -11.32 6.95 -14.57
C ALA A 8 -10.11 7.02 -13.62
N ILE A 9 -9.09 6.21 -13.90
CA ILE A 9 -7.90 6.09 -13.06
C ILE A 9 -6.70 6.74 -13.77
N THR A 10 -5.90 7.50 -13.01
CA THR A 10 -4.63 8.07 -13.48
C THR A 10 -3.46 7.71 -12.55
N PHE A 11 -2.23 7.95 -13.00
CA PHE A 11 -1.04 7.72 -12.18
C PHE A 11 -0.68 8.89 -11.25
N THR A 12 -1.11 10.12 -11.58
CA THR A 12 -0.76 11.32 -10.80
C THR A 12 -1.99 12.14 -10.45
N ASN A 13 -1.94 12.81 -9.30
CA ASN A 13 -3.00 13.73 -8.87
C ASN A 13 -3.19 14.85 -9.91
N LYS A 14 -2.09 15.38 -10.47
CA LYS A 14 -2.14 16.39 -11.54
C LYS A 14 -2.94 15.90 -12.74
N ALA A 15 -2.71 14.67 -13.21
CA ALA A 15 -3.46 14.12 -14.33
C ALA A 15 -4.93 13.86 -13.97
N ALA A 16 -5.22 13.43 -12.74
CA ALA A 16 -6.60 13.28 -12.27
C ALA A 16 -7.34 14.62 -12.26
N ASP A 17 -6.69 15.68 -11.78
CA ASP A 17 -7.28 17.02 -11.69
C ASP A 17 -7.45 17.65 -13.07
N GLU A 18 -6.46 17.52 -13.96
CA GLU A 18 -6.57 17.98 -15.34
C GLU A 18 -7.71 17.27 -16.08
N MET A 19 -7.80 15.93 -15.93
CA MET A 19 -8.88 15.15 -16.54
C MET A 19 -10.25 15.55 -15.98
N ARG A 20 -10.36 15.76 -14.66
CA ARG A 20 -11.60 16.24 -14.03
C ARG A 20 -12.02 17.61 -14.56
N HIS A 21 -11.07 18.53 -14.73
CA HIS A 21 -11.33 19.84 -15.30
C HIS A 21 -11.82 19.73 -16.75
N ARG A 22 -11.12 18.96 -17.59
CA ARG A 22 -11.46 18.76 -19.01
C ARG A 22 -12.81 18.08 -19.20
N VAL A 23 -13.16 17.10 -18.38
CA VAL A 23 -14.48 16.47 -18.44
C VAL A 23 -15.55 17.47 -17.97
N GLY A 24 -15.27 18.24 -16.93
CA GLY A 24 -16.17 19.30 -16.44
C GLY A 24 -16.52 20.36 -17.47
N THR A 25 -15.57 20.77 -18.32
CA THR A 25 -15.86 21.73 -19.41
C THR A 25 -16.74 21.16 -20.51
N LEU A 26 -16.75 19.83 -20.70
CA LEU A 26 -17.50 19.16 -21.76
C LEU A 26 -18.92 18.74 -21.35
N VAL A 27 -19.08 18.19 -20.14
CA VAL A 27 -20.36 17.63 -19.66
C VAL A 27 -20.97 18.41 -18.48
N GLY A 28 -20.33 19.51 -18.08
CA GLY A 28 -20.80 20.37 -17.00
C GLY A 28 -20.57 19.79 -15.59
N PRO A 29 -21.28 20.31 -14.58
CA PRO A 29 -21.04 20.00 -13.15
C PRO A 29 -21.18 18.52 -12.79
N VAL A 30 -21.85 17.73 -13.63
CA VAL A 30 -22.04 16.29 -13.40
C VAL A 30 -20.70 15.52 -13.41
N ALA A 31 -19.67 16.07 -14.06
CA ALA A 31 -18.31 15.53 -14.05
C ALA A 31 -17.71 15.45 -12.64
N GLN A 32 -18.10 16.33 -11.72
CA GLN A 32 -17.61 16.30 -10.33
C GLN A 32 -18.09 15.06 -9.57
N LYS A 33 -19.15 14.41 -10.04
CA LYS A 33 -19.70 13.18 -9.46
C LYS A 33 -19.05 11.91 -10.01
N MET A 34 -18.27 12.02 -11.10
CA MET A 34 -17.50 10.91 -11.66
C MET A 34 -16.29 10.59 -10.80
N TRP A 35 -15.91 9.32 -10.72
CA TRP A 35 -14.68 8.93 -10.02
C TRP A 35 -13.48 9.15 -10.95
N VAL A 36 -12.86 10.32 -10.84
CA VAL A 36 -11.57 10.62 -11.48
C VAL A 36 -10.52 10.71 -10.38
N SER A 37 -9.67 9.70 -10.26
CA SER A 37 -8.75 9.55 -9.13
C SER A 37 -7.47 8.80 -9.50
N THR A 38 -6.45 8.87 -8.65
CA THR A 38 -5.33 7.93 -8.75
C THR A 38 -5.73 6.54 -8.28
N PHE A 39 -4.93 5.51 -8.62
CA PHE A 39 -5.12 4.14 -8.10
C PHE A 39 -5.26 4.14 -6.57
N HIS A 40 -4.27 4.68 -5.86
CA HIS A 40 -4.29 4.77 -4.40
C HIS A 40 -5.52 5.51 -3.86
N SER A 41 -5.92 6.63 -4.47
CA SER A 41 -7.09 7.38 -4.02
C SER A 41 -8.39 6.58 -4.18
N ALA A 42 -8.52 5.82 -5.27
CA ALA A 42 -9.66 4.93 -5.49
C ALA A 42 -9.68 3.81 -4.45
N CYS A 43 -8.54 3.14 -4.23
CA CYS A 43 -8.48 2.02 -3.30
C CYS A 43 -8.65 2.45 -1.85
N VAL A 44 -8.07 3.58 -1.43
CA VAL A 44 -8.34 4.16 -0.11
C VAL A 44 -9.83 4.38 0.07
N ARG A 45 -10.53 4.96 -0.92
CA ARG A 45 -11.98 5.18 -0.82
C ARG A 45 -12.76 3.87 -0.65
N ILE A 46 -12.38 2.80 -1.35
CA ILE A 46 -12.97 1.46 -1.21
C ILE A 46 -12.69 0.89 0.19
N LEU A 47 -11.42 0.92 0.63
CA LEU A 47 -10.98 0.39 1.92
C LEU A 47 -11.58 1.18 3.11
N ARG A 48 -11.76 2.49 2.98
CA ARG A 48 -12.42 3.32 4.01
C ARG A 48 -13.88 2.90 4.22
N ARG A 49 -14.55 2.44 3.15
CA ARG A 49 -15.94 1.99 3.19
C ARG A 49 -16.05 0.57 3.76
N ASP A 50 -15.24 -0.35 3.24
CA ASP A 50 -15.44 -1.79 3.43
C ASP A 50 -14.29 -2.51 4.14
N GLY A 51 -13.21 -1.81 4.50
CA GLY A 51 -12.00 -2.39 5.11
C GLY A 51 -12.21 -3.04 6.48
N HIS A 52 -13.30 -2.70 7.17
CA HIS A 52 -13.72 -3.40 8.40
C HIS A 52 -13.95 -4.90 8.19
N ARG A 53 -14.32 -5.31 6.96
CA ARG A 53 -14.47 -6.72 6.59
C ARG A 53 -13.14 -7.48 6.53
N LEU A 54 -12.03 -6.74 6.40
CA LEU A 54 -10.66 -7.26 6.42
C LEU A 54 -10.01 -7.13 7.81
N GLY A 55 -10.76 -6.68 8.82
CA GLY A 55 -10.24 -6.47 10.17
C GLY A 55 -9.56 -5.12 10.39
N TYR A 56 -9.64 -4.17 9.46
CA TYR A 56 -9.08 -2.83 9.62
C TYR A 56 -10.13 -1.81 10.07
N PRO A 57 -9.80 -0.86 10.95
CA PRO A 57 -10.71 0.25 11.25
C PRO A 57 -10.92 1.10 10.00
N SER A 58 -12.11 1.65 9.81
CA SER A 58 -12.37 2.60 8.70
C SER A 58 -11.47 3.85 8.78
N SER A 59 -10.92 4.15 9.95
CA SER A 59 -9.96 5.23 10.21
C SER A 59 -8.48 4.78 10.21
N PHE A 60 -8.14 3.62 9.63
CA PHE A 60 -6.76 3.12 9.51
C PHE A 60 -5.73 4.20 9.13
N THR A 61 -4.52 4.13 9.69
CA THR A 61 -3.45 5.07 9.34
C THR A 61 -2.72 4.59 8.08
N ILE A 62 -2.31 5.52 7.22
CA ILE A 62 -1.48 5.21 6.05
C ILE A 62 -0.04 5.60 6.39
N TYR A 63 0.87 4.64 6.41
CA TYR A 63 2.29 4.86 6.65
C TYR A 63 2.95 5.35 5.36
N ASP A 64 3.72 6.43 5.48
CA ASP A 64 4.59 6.85 4.38
C ASP A 64 5.86 5.98 4.30
N GLN A 65 6.71 6.25 3.32
CA GLN A 65 7.94 5.48 3.12
C GLN A 65 8.89 5.55 4.33
N SER A 66 8.93 6.69 5.03
CA SER A 66 9.79 6.88 6.20
C SER A 66 9.26 6.11 7.40
N ASP A 67 7.94 6.09 7.59
CA ASP A 67 7.25 5.33 8.62
C ASP A 67 7.43 3.83 8.42
N ALA A 68 7.23 3.36 7.18
CA ALA A 68 7.43 1.97 6.78
C ALA A 68 8.88 1.52 7.02
N THR A 69 9.85 2.31 6.55
CA THR A 69 11.29 2.01 6.74
C THR A 69 11.68 1.96 8.21
N ARG A 70 11.13 2.88 9.02
CA ARG A 70 11.37 2.92 10.47
C ARG A 70 10.78 1.71 11.18
N LEU A 71 9.57 1.28 10.81
CA LEU A 71 8.95 0.07 11.36
C LEU A 71 9.78 -1.18 11.01
N VAL A 72 10.25 -1.31 9.75
CA VAL A 72 11.17 -2.39 9.35
C VAL A 72 12.44 -2.36 10.22
N GLY A 73 12.99 -1.18 10.50
CA GLY A 73 14.13 -1.04 11.42
C GLY A 73 13.84 -1.55 12.84
N TYR A 74 12.62 -1.37 13.36
CA TYR A 74 12.22 -1.92 14.65
C TYR A 74 12.11 -3.45 14.60
N VAL A 75 11.49 -4.00 13.55
CA VAL A 75 11.38 -5.45 13.35
C VAL A 75 12.75 -6.11 13.26
N LEU A 76 13.67 -5.53 12.48
CA LEU A 76 15.03 -6.06 12.35
C LEU A 76 15.76 -6.14 13.70
N ARG A 77 15.61 -5.12 14.55
CA ARG A 77 16.20 -5.12 15.89
C ARG A 77 15.60 -6.22 16.77
N ASP A 78 14.28 -6.36 16.77
CA ASP A 78 13.59 -7.32 17.63
C ASP A 78 13.85 -8.78 17.20
N LEU A 79 14.06 -9.02 15.91
CA LEU A 79 14.49 -10.31 15.36
C LEU A 79 16.01 -10.56 15.49
N ASN A 80 16.76 -9.67 16.15
CA ASN A 80 18.22 -9.74 16.30
C ASN A 80 18.98 -9.83 14.96
N ILE A 81 18.50 -9.12 13.94
CA ILE A 81 19.13 -9.06 12.62
C ILE A 81 20.06 -7.84 12.55
N ASP A 82 21.31 -8.07 12.17
CA ASP A 82 22.31 -7.01 11.99
C ASP A 82 21.93 -6.08 10.82
N THR A 83 21.58 -4.84 11.17
CA THR A 83 21.17 -3.79 10.22
C THR A 83 22.32 -3.29 9.33
N LYS A 84 23.58 -3.59 9.68
CA LYS A 84 24.73 -3.31 8.79
C LYS A 84 24.77 -4.29 7.63
N ARG A 85 24.36 -5.54 7.85
CA ARG A 85 24.27 -6.58 6.82
C ARG A 85 22.96 -6.51 6.05
N LEU A 86 21.87 -6.17 6.72
CA LEU A 86 20.54 -6.00 6.13
C LEU A 86 19.96 -4.62 6.48
N PRO A 87 20.29 -3.58 5.68
CA PRO A 87 19.78 -2.24 5.92
C PRO A 87 18.26 -2.19 5.79
N ALA A 88 17.59 -1.52 6.74
CA ALA A 88 16.12 -1.43 6.79
C ALA A 88 15.49 -0.93 5.48
N ARG A 89 16.12 0.05 4.81
CA ARG A 89 15.65 0.57 3.51
C ARG A 89 15.69 -0.48 2.40
N SER A 90 16.72 -1.34 2.40
CA SER A 90 16.83 -2.42 1.41
C SER A 90 15.77 -3.49 1.66
N VAL A 91 15.54 -3.86 2.91
CA VAL A 91 14.51 -4.83 3.30
C VAL A 91 13.11 -4.28 3.00
N GLN A 92 12.83 -3.01 3.32
CA GLN A 92 11.57 -2.35 2.97
C GLN A 92 11.32 -2.35 1.46
N GLY A 93 12.36 -2.10 0.65
CA GLY A 93 12.25 -2.19 -0.81
C GLY A 93 11.90 -3.60 -1.32
N GLN A 94 12.45 -4.64 -0.70
CA GLN A 94 12.12 -6.03 -1.04
C GLN A 94 10.68 -6.39 -0.64
N ILE A 95 10.22 -5.93 0.53
CA ILE A 95 8.83 -6.10 0.96
C ILE A 95 7.88 -5.37 -0.01
N SER A 96 8.21 -4.15 -0.38
CA SER A 96 7.44 -3.36 -1.35
C SER A 96 7.33 -4.07 -2.71
N LEU A 97 8.44 -4.62 -3.22
CA LEU A 97 8.43 -5.41 -4.44
C LEU A 97 7.54 -6.65 -4.31
N ALA A 98 7.66 -7.40 -3.20
CA ALA A 98 6.83 -8.57 -2.96
C ALA A 98 5.34 -8.23 -2.94
N LYS A 99 4.95 -7.12 -2.29
CA LYS A 99 3.55 -6.65 -2.28
C LYS A 99 3.05 -6.27 -3.68
N ASN A 100 3.87 -5.57 -4.47
CA ASN A 100 3.54 -5.20 -5.84
C ASN A 100 3.39 -6.43 -6.77
N GLU A 101 4.07 -7.53 -6.45
CA GLU A 101 3.90 -8.84 -7.10
C GLU A 101 2.77 -9.69 -6.48
N LEU A 102 1.99 -9.13 -5.54
CA LEU A 102 0.94 -9.80 -4.77
C LEU A 102 1.43 -11.04 -4.02
N ARG A 103 2.68 -11.02 -3.58
CA ARG A 103 3.33 -12.10 -2.85
C ARG A 103 3.18 -11.91 -1.35
N THR A 104 2.75 -12.97 -0.70
CA THR A 104 2.61 -13.09 0.74
C THR A 104 3.96 -13.37 1.41
N PRO A 105 4.12 -13.09 2.72
CA PRO A 105 5.32 -13.49 3.46
C PRO A 105 5.59 -14.99 3.38
N GLU A 106 4.54 -15.81 3.39
CA GLU A 106 4.63 -17.27 3.30
C GLU A 106 5.19 -17.71 1.95
N GLN A 107 4.68 -17.16 0.84
CA GLN A 107 5.22 -17.42 -0.51
C GLN A 107 6.69 -16.99 -0.63
N LEU A 108 7.06 -15.85 -0.05
CA LEU A 108 8.44 -15.39 -0.03
C LEU A 108 9.35 -16.35 0.76
N ALA A 109 8.85 -16.93 1.86
CA ALA A 109 9.57 -17.92 2.65
C ALA A 109 9.71 -19.28 1.94
N ASP A 110 8.70 -19.69 1.18
CA ASP A 110 8.70 -20.96 0.43
C ASP A 110 9.65 -20.90 -0.77
N GLU A 111 9.72 -19.76 -1.45
CA GLU A 111 10.61 -19.55 -2.60
C GLU A 111 12.05 -19.20 -2.23
N ALA A 112 12.32 -18.86 -0.97
CA ALA A 112 13.64 -18.46 -0.49
C ALA A 112 14.68 -19.57 -0.69
N GLY A 113 15.63 -19.35 -1.61
CA GLY A 113 16.77 -20.23 -1.87
C GLY A 113 17.93 -19.99 -0.92
N HIS A 114 17.97 -18.82 -0.27
CA HIS A 114 19.05 -18.41 0.61
C HIS A 114 18.58 -17.94 1.99
N ILE A 115 19.49 -18.03 2.98
CA ILE A 115 19.24 -17.62 4.37
C ILE A 115 18.78 -16.15 4.46
N ILE A 116 19.32 -15.28 3.61
CA ILE A 116 18.97 -13.85 3.61
C ILE A 116 17.51 -13.65 3.19
N GLU A 117 17.08 -14.32 2.12
CA GLU A 117 15.70 -14.22 1.61
C GLU A 117 14.70 -14.73 2.64
N ARG A 118 15.03 -15.83 3.33
CA ARG A 118 14.21 -16.35 4.43
C ARG A 118 14.07 -15.34 5.58
N LYS A 119 15.16 -14.67 5.95
CA LYS A 119 15.11 -13.58 6.96
C LYS A 119 14.27 -12.40 6.50
N VAL A 120 14.28 -12.06 5.21
CA VAL A 120 13.42 -10.99 4.67
C VAL A 120 11.95 -11.40 4.76
N ALA A 121 11.61 -12.66 4.49
CA ALA A 121 10.27 -13.19 4.68
C ALA A 121 9.82 -13.14 6.15
N ASP A 122 10.70 -13.52 7.09
CA ASP A 122 10.42 -13.41 8.53
C ASP A 122 10.15 -11.95 8.95
N VAL A 123 10.98 -11.02 8.45
CA VAL A 123 10.79 -9.57 8.69
C VAL A 123 9.49 -9.08 8.08
N TYR A 124 9.14 -9.54 6.87
CA TYR A 124 7.88 -9.18 6.22
C TYR A 124 6.67 -9.64 7.03
N ALA A 125 6.66 -10.90 7.49
CA ALA A 125 5.58 -11.44 8.30
C ALA A 125 5.33 -10.61 9.57
N GLU A 126 6.40 -10.32 10.32
CA GLU A 126 6.32 -9.52 11.54
C GLU A 126 5.98 -8.05 11.27
N TYR A 127 6.52 -7.46 10.21
CA TYR A 127 6.16 -6.12 9.75
C TYR A 127 4.66 -5.99 9.46
N GLN A 128 4.10 -6.93 8.71
CA GLN A 128 2.68 -6.91 8.36
C GLN A 128 1.79 -7.17 9.57
N ALA A 129 2.24 -8.01 10.52
CA ALA A 129 1.54 -8.23 11.78
C ALA A 129 1.48 -6.94 12.62
N ARG A 130 2.58 -6.17 12.69
CA ARG A 130 2.61 -4.89 13.41
C ARG A 130 1.77 -3.80 12.76
N LEU A 131 1.78 -3.71 11.43
CA LEU A 131 0.88 -2.81 10.69
C LEU A 131 -0.58 -3.10 11.04
N ARG A 132 -0.99 -4.37 10.95
CA ARG A 132 -2.35 -4.81 11.33
C ARG A 132 -2.69 -4.47 12.78
N ALA A 133 -1.80 -4.77 13.73
CA ALA A 133 -2.02 -4.48 15.14
C ALA A 133 -2.14 -2.98 15.43
N ALA A 134 -1.43 -2.14 14.67
CA ALA A 134 -1.53 -0.69 14.74
C ALA A 134 -2.77 -0.13 14.02
N GLY A 135 -3.56 -0.96 13.34
CA GLY A 135 -4.63 -0.50 12.46
C GLY A 135 -4.09 0.37 11.32
N ALA A 136 -2.92 0.04 10.79
CA ALA A 136 -2.22 0.78 9.76
C ALA A 136 -2.02 -0.06 8.48
N MET A 137 -1.90 0.64 7.35
CA MET A 137 -1.52 0.11 6.04
C MET A 137 -0.37 0.95 5.51
N ASP A 138 0.55 0.38 4.73
CA ASP A 138 1.47 1.18 3.92
C ASP A 138 0.88 1.46 2.53
N PHE A 139 1.65 2.12 1.66
CA PHE A 139 1.18 2.47 0.31
C PHE A 139 0.89 1.25 -0.56
N ASP A 140 1.71 0.20 -0.46
CA ASP A 140 1.55 -0.99 -1.30
C ASP A 140 0.36 -1.84 -0.82
N ASP A 141 0.02 -1.82 0.47
CA ASP A 141 -1.20 -2.46 1.02
C ASP A 141 -2.51 -1.86 0.49
N LEU A 142 -2.46 -0.65 -0.10
CA LEU A 142 -3.64 -0.02 -0.67
C LEU A 142 -4.05 -0.66 -1.99
N LEU A 143 -3.20 -1.45 -2.65
CA LEU A 143 -3.47 -2.04 -3.96
C LEU A 143 -3.80 -3.53 -3.85
#